data_AF-A0AA86R878-F1
#
_entry.id   AF-A0AA86R878-F1
#
_cell.length_a   1.000
_cell.length_b   1.000
_cell.length_c   1.000
_cell.angle_alpha   90.00
_cell.angle_beta   90.00
_cell.angle_gamma   90.00
#
_symmetry.space_group_name_H-M   'P 1'
#
loop_
_entity.id
_entity.type
_entity.pdbx_description
1 polymer ?
#
loop_
_entity_poly.entity_id
_entity_poly.type
_entity_poly.pdbx_seq_one_letter_code
_entity_poly.pdbx_strand_id
1 'polypeptide(L)'
;MFNMGFNQKQGYGMPQMGIQMQNTPQNMSVEMEMSNMMNDMVGITNNMMGEMVAINNTMMGGMMGMAGAMMGGMMSAVDPQAVARFNALDSDHSGTISVQEIQKAYQKFNFPAQSAQLLLKAISDETYIDIETFPVFDQYLVSFYNVFMKFSMGQMSAQAPQVQQAVRMLNFQVKQPILMALIQKYDTDHRGVEFGEFLSICSYLLIVDKLMEKFDPRDSGKITLDKNDLQALGLWFL
;
A
#
# COMPACT_ATOMS: atom_id res chain seq x y z
N MET A 1 69.53 -10.46 -54.09
CA MET A 1 69.67 -10.71 -52.65
C MET A 1 69.00 -9.59 -51.89
N PHE A 2 67.77 -9.78 -51.43
CA PHE A 2 67.16 -9.06 -50.30
C PHE A 2 65.99 -9.92 -49.81
N ASN A 3 66.12 -10.42 -48.58
CA ASN A 3 65.15 -11.24 -47.86
C ASN A 3 64.69 -10.41 -46.65
N MET A 4 63.41 -10.06 -46.56
CA MET A 4 62.81 -9.56 -45.32
C MET A 4 61.34 -10.04 -45.20
N GLY A 5 61.20 -11.09 -44.39
CA GLY A 5 60.13 -11.36 -43.41
C GLY A 5 58.70 -10.91 -43.68
N PHE A 6 57.85 -11.87 -44.03
CA PHE A 6 56.41 -11.82 -43.78
C PHE A 6 56.12 -12.14 -42.31
N ASN A 7 55.27 -11.35 -41.65
CA ASN A 7 54.60 -11.78 -40.43
C ASN A 7 53.13 -11.35 -40.45
N GLN A 8 52.24 -12.35 -40.34
CA GLN A 8 50.79 -12.23 -40.28
C GLN A 8 50.33 -11.84 -38.86
N LYS A 9 49.39 -10.90 -38.76
CA LYS A 9 48.52 -10.71 -37.58
C LYS A 9 47.09 -10.48 -38.10
N GLN A 10 46.23 -11.50 -38.09
CA GLN A 10 45.31 -11.90 -37.01
C GLN A 10 44.29 -10.83 -36.61
N GLY A 11 43.07 -11.01 -37.13
CA GLY A 11 41.76 -10.94 -36.45
C GLY A 11 41.46 -9.78 -35.52
N TYR A 12 40.57 -8.88 -35.96
CA TYR A 12 39.82 -8.00 -35.07
C TYR A 12 38.78 -8.81 -34.27
N GLY A 13 39.06 -9.07 -33.00
CA GLY A 13 38.07 -9.55 -32.02
C GLY A 13 37.35 -8.35 -31.39
N MET A 14 36.01 -8.34 -31.47
CA MET A 14 35.18 -7.41 -30.72
C MET A 14 35.22 -7.76 -29.22
N PRO A 15 35.33 -6.78 -28.30
CA PRO A 15 35.13 -7.03 -26.89
C PRO A 15 33.64 -7.22 -26.60
N GLN A 16 33.26 -8.37 -26.03
CA GLN A 16 31.95 -8.55 -25.41
C GLN A 16 31.85 -7.61 -24.21
N MET A 17 31.02 -6.57 -24.30
CA MET A 17 30.57 -5.83 -23.12
C MET A 17 29.56 -6.71 -22.38
N GLY A 18 30.03 -7.39 -21.33
CA GLY A 18 29.15 -7.90 -20.29
C GLY A 18 28.48 -6.72 -19.59
N ILE A 19 27.15 -6.68 -19.64
CA ILE A 19 26.36 -5.78 -18.81
C ILE A 19 26.48 -6.30 -17.37
N GLN A 20 27.48 -5.82 -16.63
CA GLN A 20 27.43 -5.87 -15.18
C GLN A 20 26.36 -4.87 -14.74
N MET A 21 25.24 -5.38 -14.20
CA MET A 21 24.28 -4.55 -13.48
C MET A 21 25.02 -3.91 -12.31
N GLN A 22 25.40 -2.65 -12.49
CA GLN A 22 26.15 -1.87 -11.52
C GLN A 22 25.15 -1.38 -10.48
N ASN A 23 25.01 -2.12 -9.37
CA ASN A 23 24.29 -1.65 -8.19
C ASN A 23 24.98 -0.38 -7.66
N THR A 24 24.37 0.78 -7.93
CA THR A 24 24.87 2.08 -7.49
C THR A 24 24.59 2.30 -5.99
N PRO A 25 25.47 3.01 -5.26
CA PRO A 25 25.34 3.24 -3.81
C PRO A 25 24.03 3.91 -3.35
N GLN A 26 23.34 4.61 -4.25
CA GLN A 26 22.04 5.25 -3.97
C GLN A 26 20.89 4.23 -3.80
N ASN A 27 21.02 3.02 -4.37
CA ASN A 27 20.00 1.97 -4.21
C ASN A 27 20.09 1.32 -2.81
N MET A 28 21.29 1.26 -2.22
CA MET A 28 21.51 0.71 -0.88
C MET A 28 20.96 1.59 0.24
N SER A 29 21.00 2.93 0.12
CA SER A 29 20.40 3.84 1.12
C SER A 29 18.88 3.76 1.12
N VAL A 30 18.31 3.55 -0.06
CA VAL A 30 16.88 3.47 -0.29
C VAL A 30 16.27 2.17 0.24
N GLU A 31 16.92 1.04 -0.02
CA GLU A 31 16.55 -0.27 0.53
C GLU A 31 16.75 -0.31 2.04
N MET A 32 17.78 0.37 2.58
CA MET A 32 18.03 0.42 4.02
C MET A 32 17.01 1.32 4.73
N GLU A 33 16.61 2.48 4.19
CA GLU A 33 15.53 3.31 4.75
C GLU A 33 14.16 2.62 4.72
N MET A 34 13.89 1.87 3.64
CA MET A 34 12.62 1.16 3.45
C MET A 34 12.58 -0.13 4.24
N SER A 35 13.70 -0.84 4.33
CA SER A 35 13.91 -1.92 5.29
C SER A 35 13.87 -1.37 6.71
N ASN A 36 14.34 -0.17 7.02
CA ASN A 36 14.19 0.42 8.35
C ASN A 36 12.74 0.83 8.62
N MET A 37 12.01 1.43 7.68
CA MET A 37 10.59 1.77 7.85
C MET A 37 9.70 0.52 7.91
N MET A 38 10.01 -0.51 7.12
CA MET A 38 9.35 -1.82 7.15
C MET A 38 9.80 -2.65 8.36
N ASN A 39 11.05 -2.57 8.80
CA ASN A 39 11.57 -3.20 10.03
C ASN A 39 11.12 -2.43 11.27
N ASP A 40 10.76 -1.16 11.14
CA ASP A 40 10.06 -0.41 12.18
C ASP A 40 8.63 -0.94 12.21
N MET A 41 7.91 -0.98 11.07
CA MET A 41 6.59 -1.63 10.94
C MET A 41 6.57 -3.10 11.42
N VAL A 42 7.64 -3.87 11.17
CA VAL A 42 7.81 -5.29 11.55
C VAL A 42 8.35 -5.43 12.97
N GLY A 43 9.20 -4.52 13.46
CA GLY A 43 9.70 -4.50 14.83
C GLY A 43 8.58 -4.29 15.85
N ILE A 44 7.53 -3.58 15.43
CA ILE A 44 6.26 -3.43 16.12
C ILE A 44 5.46 -4.76 16.13
N THR A 45 5.52 -5.56 15.06
CA THR A 45 4.85 -6.87 15.04
C THR A 45 5.41 -7.86 16.06
N ASN A 46 6.66 -7.76 16.51
CA ASN A 46 7.15 -8.69 17.55
C ASN A 46 6.62 -8.37 18.96
N ASN A 47 6.24 -7.12 19.23
CA ASN A 47 5.57 -6.75 20.48
C ASN A 47 4.03 -6.89 20.37
N MET A 48 3.45 -6.77 19.16
CA MET A 48 2.02 -6.93 18.92
C MET A 48 1.60 -8.35 18.48
N MET A 49 2.50 -9.23 18.01
CA MET A 49 2.17 -10.63 17.65
C MET A 49 1.77 -11.45 18.88
N GLY A 50 2.18 -11.02 20.08
CA GLY A 50 1.69 -11.58 21.34
C GLY A 50 0.19 -11.34 21.57
N GLU A 51 -0.37 -10.26 21.02
CA GLU A 51 -1.77 -9.85 21.22
C GLU A 51 -2.64 -9.97 19.95
N MET A 52 -2.06 -9.89 18.75
CA MET A 52 -2.79 -10.00 17.47
C MET A 52 -3.11 -11.44 17.03
N VAL A 53 -2.59 -12.46 17.71
CA VAL A 53 -3.04 -13.85 17.49
C VAL A 53 -4.45 -14.09 18.06
N ALA A 54 -4.99 -13.16 18.87
CA ALA A 54 -6.32 -13.30 19.47
C ALA A 54 -7.43 -12.45 18.81
N ILE A 55 -7.14 -11.53 17.89
CA ILE A 55 -8.14 -10.60 17.33
C ILE A 55 -8.23 -10.75 15.81
N ASN A 56 -8.57 -11.94 15.33
CA ASN A 56 -8.87 -12.14 13.94
C ASN A 56 -10.14 -12.97 13.79
N ASN A 57 -11.30 -12.29 13.81
CA ASN A 57 -12.52 -12.80 13.17
C ASN A 57 -13.73 -11.85 13.07
N THR A 58 -13.70 -10.60 13.55
CA THR A 58 -14.95 -9.78 13.54
C THR A 58 -14.78 -8.26 13.40
N MET A 59 -13.57 -7.68 13.41
CA MET A 59 -13.45 -6.21 13.61
C MET A 59 -13.30 -5.35 12.35
N MET A 60 -12.75 -5.83 11.23
CA MET A 60 -12.39 -4.93 10.11
C MET A 60 -13.60 -4.33 9.36
N GLY A 61 -14.64 -5.12 9.09
CA GLY A 61 -15.88 -4.60 8.47
C GLY A 61 -16.75 -3.79 9.44
N GLY A 62 -16.52 -3.91 10.75
CA GLY A 62 -17.17 -3.09 11.78
C GLY A 62 -16.34 -1.87 12.18
N MET A 63 -15.16 -1.66 11.58
CA MET A 63 -14.18 -0.68 12.08
C MET A 63 -14.44 0.75 11.62
N MET A 64 -15.04 0.97 10.44
CA MET A 64 -15.50 2.31 10.07
C MET A 64 -16.77 2.69 10.84
N GLY A 65 -17.71 1.77 11.06
CA GLY A 65 -18.81 1.95 12.03
C GLY A 65 -18.33 2.16 13.48
N MET A 66 -17.21 1.57 13.88
CA MET A 66 -16.55 1.78 15.18
C MET A 66 -15.60 2.97 15.22
N ALA A 67 -15.20 3.60 14.10
CA ALA A 67 -14.39 4.82 14.12
C ALA A 67 -15.16 5.96 14.82
N GLY A 68 -16.48 6.04 14.59
CA GLY A 68 -17.37 6.93 15.32
C GLY A 68 -17.58 6.56 16.80
N ALA A 69 -17.43 5.29 17.18
CA ALA A 69 -17.63 4.82 18.55
C ALA A 69 -16.33 4.72 19.38
N MET A 70 -15.16 4.57 18.75
CA MET A 70 -13.85 4.57 19.41
C MET A 70 -13.37 5.97 19.80
N MET A 71 -13.84 7.02 19.12
CA MET A 71 -13.68 8.43 19.57
C MET A 71 -14.23 8.67 20.99
N GLY A 72 -15.20 7.87 21.44
CA GLY A 72 -15.82 8.04 22.76
C GLY A 72 -15.20 7.23 23.91
N GLY A 73 -14.32 6.26 23.63
CA GLY A 73 -13.93 5.26 24.64
C GLY A 73 -12.47 4.82 24.68
N MET A 74 -11.64 5.17 23.70
CA MET A 74 -10.27 4.68 23.59
C MET A 74 -9.22 5.79 23.54
N MET A 75 -9.49 6.94 24.17
CA MET A 75 -8.46 7.93 24.49
C MET A 75 -7.72 7.44 25.76
N SER A 76 -6.84 6.45 25.60
CA SER A 76 -5.91 6.03 26.63
C SER A 76 -4.58 5.73 25.97
N ALA A 77 -3.75 6.78 25.93
CA ALA A 77 -2.40 6.85 25.36
C ALA A 77 -2.32 6.49 23.85
N VAL A 78 -2.09 7.51 23.02
CA VAL A 78 -1.61 7.30 21.64
C VAL A 78 -0.33 6.47 21.74
N ASP A 79 -0.30 5.33 21.04
CA ASP A 79 0.87 4.44 20.98
C ASP A 79 2.13 5.25 20.62
N PRO A 80 3.17 5.28 21.47
CA PRO A 80 4.41 6.02 21.18
C PRO A 80 5.03 5.66 19.82
N GLN A 81 4.81 4.43 19.35
CA GLN A 81 5.29 4.00 18.05
C GLN A 81 4.47 4.61 16.91
N ALA A 82 3.14 4.76 17.08
CA ALA A 82 2.29 5.47 16.13
C ALA A 82 2.72 6.94 16.01
N VAL A 83 3.06 7.60 17.11
CA VAL A 83 3.62 8.97 17.06
C VAL A 83 4.92 9.03 16.28
N ALA A 84 5.82 8.06 16.44
CA ALA A 84 7.07 8.00 15.68
C ALA A 84 6.82 7.82 14.17
N ARG A 85 5.86 6.96 13.79
CA ARG A 85 5.46 6.77 12.38
C ARG A 85 4.79 8.01 11.81
N PHE A 86 3.95 8.67 12.59
CA PHE A 86 3.35 9.96 12.20
C PHE A 86 4.44 10.96 11.83
N ASN A 87 5.40 11.18 12.74
CA ASN A 87 6.52 12.10 12.51
C ASN A 87 7.44 11.70 11.34
N ALA A 88 7.49 10.40 11.00
CA ALA A 88 8.26 9.91 9.85
C ALA A 88 7.54 10.20 8.52
N LEU A 89 6.20 10.22 8.51
CA LEU A 89 5.38 10.58 7.35
C LEU A 89 5.21 12.10 7.21
N ASP A 90 5.03 12.83 8.32
CA ASP A 90 4.95 14.30 8.41
C ASP A 90 6.36 14.91 8.26
N SER A 91 6.81 14.94 7.01
CA SER A 91 8.19 15.29 6.64
C SER A 91 8.48 16.78 6.70
N ASP A 92 7.43 17.60 6.65
CA ASP A 92 7.53 19.05 6.80
C ASP A 92 7.18 19.55 8.21
N HIS A 93 6.81 18.64 9.11
CA HIS A 93 6.43 18.91 10.49
C HIS A 93 5.26 19.90 10.61
N SER A 94 4.32 19.82 9.67
CA SER A 94 3.10 20.64 9.68
C SER A 94 2.11 20.22 10.76
N GLY A 95 2.26 19.02 11.32
CA GLY A 95 1.29 18.40 12.23
C GLY A 95 0.15 17.71 11.49
N THR A 96 0.25 17.56 10.17
CA THR A 96 -0.73 16.88 9.31
C THR A 96 -0.01 16.15 8.18
N ILE A 97 -0.52 14.98 7.76
CA ILE A 97 0.02 14.21 6.65
C ILE A 97 -0.83 14.46 5.41
N SER A 98 -0.19 14.97 4.36
CA SER A 98 -0.78 15.24 3.06
C SER A 98 -0.72 14.03 2.11
N VAL A 99 -1.50 14.06 1.02
CA VAL A 99 -1.42 13.04 -0.05
C VAL A 99 -0.01 12.96 -0.64
N GLN A 100 0.67 14.09 -0.76
CA GLN A 100 2.03 14.19 -1.29
C GLN A 100 3.03 13.46 -0.39
N GLU A 101 2.86 13.56 0.93
CA GLU A 101 3.71 12.87 1.89
C GLU A 101 3.48 11.36 1.90
N ILE A 102 2.22 10.93 1.82
CA ILE A 102 1.88 9.51 1.62
C ILE A 102 2.53 9.01 0.33
N GLN A 103 2.34 9.72 -0.78
CA GLN A 103 2.88 9.33 -2.08
C GLN A 103 4.42 9.27 -2.08
N LYS A 104 5.08 10.23 -1.42
CA LYS A 104 6.54 10.25 -1.27
C LYS A 104 7.04 9.09 -0.41
N ALA A 105 6.38 8.80 0.71
CA ALA A 105 6.74 7.70 1.60
C ALA A 105 6.67 6.33 0.91
N TYR A 106 5.68 6.14 0.02
CA TYR A 106 5.46 4.86 -0.68
C TYR A 106 5.91 4.86 -2.15
N GLN A 107 6.67 5.86 -2.60
CA GLN A 107 7.05 6.03 -4.00
C GLN A 107 7.77 4.80 -4.58
N LYS A 108 8.58 4.12 -3.77
CA LYS A 108 9.38 2.95 -4.16
C LYS A 108 8.57 1.68 -4.36
N PHE A 109 7.33 1.65 -3.88
CA PHE A 109 6.43 0.51 -3.99
C PHE A 109 5.49 0.58 -5.19
N ASN A 110 5.71 1.51 -6.12
CA ASN A 110 4.79 1.78 -7.23
C ASN A 110 3.38 2.17 -6.74
N PHE A 111 3.28 2.90 -5.62
CA PHE A 111 2.00 3.40 -5.11
C PHE A 111 1.60 4.72 -5.79
N PRO A 112 0.56 4.74 -6.65
CA PRO A 112 0.19 5.95 -7.41
C PRO A 112 -0.45 7.01 -6.51
N ALA A 113 -0.22 8.29 -6.85
CA ALA A 113 -0.80 9.42 -6.12
C ALA A 113 -2.34 9.36 -6.02
N GLN A 114 -3.01 8.91 -7.08
CA GLN A 114 -4.47 8.74 -7.08
C GLN A 114 -4.91 7.70 -6.04
N SER A 115 -4.20 6.59 -5.91
CA SER A 115 -4.50 5.57 -4.90
C SER A 115 -4.24 6.08 -3.48
N ALA A 116 -3.17 6.87 -3.28
CA ALA A 116 -2.90 7.53 -2.00
C ALA A 116 -4.03 8.49 -1.59
N GLN A 117 -4.58 9.23 -2.55
CA GLN A 117 -5.74 10.09 -2.33
C GLN A 117 -6.99 9.29 -1.96
N LEU A 118 -7.25 8.15 -2.62
CA LEU A 118 -8.36 7.27 -2.26
C LEU A 118 -8.21 6.74 -0.84
N LEU A 119 -7.01 6.30 -0.45
CA LEU A 119 -6.72 5.83 0.90
C LEU A 119 -7.01 6.92 1.94
N LEU A 120 -6.50 8.13 1.70
CA LEU A 120 -6.74 9.27 2.59
C LEU A 120 -8.23 9.59 2.71
N LYS A 121 -8.94 9.73 1.58
CA LYS A 121 -10.39 10.01 1.56
C LYS A 121 -11.21 8.91 2.23
N ALA A 122 -10.72 7.67 2.23
CA ALA A 122 -11.40 6.56 2.89
C ALA A 122 -11.31 6.62 4.42
N ILE A 123 -10.34 7.35 4.97
CA ILE A 123 -10.08 7.38 6.42
C ILE A 123 -10.45 8.74 7.02
N SER A 124 -10.15 9.83 6.31
CA SER A 124 -10.42 11.20 6.73
C SER A 124 -11.51 11.84 5.89
N ASP A 125 -12.29 12.72 6.51
CA ASP A 125 -13.18 13.65 5.79
C ASP A 125 -12.45 14.93 5.39
N GLU A 126 -11.28 15.18 6.00
CA GLU A 126 -10.38 16.27 5.64
C GLU A 126 -9.44 15.85 4.51
N THR A 127 -8.76 16.83 3.91
CA THR A 127 -7.75 16.59 2.85
C THR A 127 -6.39 16.14 3.39
N TYR A 128 -6.30 15.87 4.69
CA TYR A 128 -5.11 15.50 5.43
C TYR A 128 -5.44 14.49 6.53
N ILE A 129 -4.39 13.89 7.10
CA ILE A 129 -4.46 13.01 8.27
C ILE A 129 -3.74 13.71 9.42
N ASP A 130 -4.44 13.98 10.50
CA ASP A 130 -3.87 14.54 11.73
C ASP A 130 -3.57 13.43 12.74
N ILE A 131 -3.08 13.81 13.92
CA ILE A 131 -2.75 12.85 14.98
C ILE A 131 -3.97 12.09 15.52
N GLU A 132 -5.19 12.62 15.33
CA GLU A 132 -6.43 11.98 15.79
C GLU A 132 -6.87 10.87 14.83
N THR A 133 -6.72 11.11 13.53
CA THR A 133 -7.08 10.15 12.46
C THR A 133 -5.94 9.20 12.10
N PHE A 134 -4.70 9.54 12.42
CA PHE A 134 -3.53 8.73 12.11
C PHE A 134 -3.56 7.29 12.64
N PRO A 135 -4.00 7.00 13.89
CA PRO A 135 -4.01 5.63 14.40
C PRO A 135 -4.83 4.68 13.52
N VAL A 136 -5.95 5.16 12.95
CA VAL A 136 -6.79 4.37 12.03
C VAL A 136 -6.04 4.14 10.71
N PHE A 137 -5.43 5.18 10.16
CA PHE A 137 -4.65 5.09 8.92
C PHE A 137 -3.48 4.11 9.05
N ASP A 138 -2.74 4.23 10.14
CA ASP A 138 -1.59 3.40 10.43
C ASP A 138 -1.97 1.92 10.61
N GLN A 139 -3.07 1.65 11.32
CA GLN A 139 -3.55 0.28 11.50
C GLN A 139 -3.93 -0.39 10.18
N TYR A 140 -4.55 0.35 9.25
CA TYR A 140 -4.86 -0.18 7.91
C TYR A 140 -3.57 -0.55 7.15
N LEU A 141 -2.57 0.34 7.14
CA LEU A 141 -1.30 0.09 6.46
C LEU A 141 -0.56 -1.12 7.04
N VAL A 142 -0.45 -1.20 8.36
CA VAL A 142 0.18 -2.34 9.07
C VAL A 142 -0.55 -3.63 8.72
N SER A 143 -1.88 -3.61 8.73
CA SER A 143 -2.69 -4.78 8.40
C SER A 143 -2.51 -5.22 6.95
N PHE A 144 -2.50 -4.28 6.01
CA PHE A 144 -2.30 -4.56 4.58
C PHE A 144 -0.92 -5.17 4.34
N TYR A 145 0.12 -4.61 4.95
CA TYR A 145 1.47 -5.15 4.85
C TYR A 145 1.57 -6.57 5.42
N ASN A 146 1.09 -6.79 6.64
CA ASN A 146 1.17 -8.09 7.30
C ASN A 146 0.45 -9.19 6.51
N VAL A 147 -0.74 -8.88 6.00
CA VAL A 147 -1.53 -9.82 5.20
C VAL A 147 -0.86 -10.07 3.85
N PHE A 148 -0.34 -9.02 3.19
CA PHE A 148 0.39 -9.17 1.94
C PHE A 148 1.60 -10.10 2.12
N MET A 149 2.47 -9.82 3.09
CA MET A 149 3.67 -10.61 3.35
C MET A 149 3.36 -12.06 3.73
N LYS A 150 2.27 -12.28 4.48
CA LYS A 150 1.80 -13.62 4.84
C LYS A 150 1.45 -14.44 3.60
N PHE A 151 0.67 -13.88 2.67
CA PHE A 151 0.18 -14.62 1.51
C PHE A 151 1.17 -14.63 0.34
N SER A 152 2.03 -13.60 0.22
CA SER A 152 3.16 -13.58 -0.72
C SER A 152 4.30 -14.51 -0.30
N MET A 153 4.23 -15.14 0.88
CA MET A 153 5.29 -15.98 1.44
C MET A 153 6.60 -15.22 1.60
N GLY A 154 6.52 -13.96 2.05
CA GLY A 154 7.69 -13.10 2.23
C GLY A 154 8.23 -12.48 0.94
N GLN A 155 7.57 -12.69 -0.21
CA GLN A 155 7.97 -12.08 -1.48
C GLN A 155 7.38 -10.67 -1.61
N MET A 156 8.04 -9.84 -2.44
CA MET A 156 7.59 -8.47 -2.72
C MET A 156 6.51 -8.38 -3.81
N SER A 157 6.08 -9.53 -4.34
CA SER A 157 5.01 -9.66 -5.34
C SER A 157 4.12 -10.86 -5.00
N ALA A 158 2.84 -10.73 -5.30
CA ALA A 158 1.80 -11.74 -5.05
C ALA A 158 1.00 -12.06 -6.32
N GLN A 159 0.77 -13.33 -6.57
CA GLN A 159 -0.06 -13.82 -7.66
C GLN A 159 -1.55 -13.63 -7.34
N ALA A 160 -2.41 -13.61 -8.36
CA ALA A 160 -3.85 -13.38 -8.21
C ALA A 160 -4.54 -14.26 -7.13
N PRO A 161 -4.23 -15.57 -6.98
CA PRO A 161 -4.78 -16.37 -5.89
C PRO A 161 -4.34 -15.92 -4.48
N GLN A 162 -3.11 -15.44 -4.34
CA GLN A 162 -2.58 -14.91 -3.07
C GLN A 162 -3.25 -13.59 -2.72
N VAL A 163 -3.43 -12.70 -3.71
CA VAL A 163 -4.19 -11.44 -3.54
C VAL A 163 -5.63 -11.72 -3.13
N GLN A 164 -6.29 -12.72 -3.73
CA GLN A 164 -7.63 -13.12 -3.33
C GLN A 164 -7.70 -13.67 -1.89
N GLN A 165 -6.68 -14.38 -1.43
CA GLN A 165 -6.59 -14.81 -0.04
C GLN A 165 -6.37 -13.63 0.91
N ALA A 166 -5.49 -12.69 0.53
CA ALA A 166 -5.21 -11.48 1.27
C ALA A 166 -6.44 -10.59 1.45
N VAL A 167 -7.12 -10.27 0.35
CA VAL A 167 -8.34 -9.44 0.36
C VAL A 167 -9.45 -10.08 1.21
N ARG A 168 -9.59 -11.40 1.17
CA ARG A 168 -10.53 -12.13 2.06
C ARG A 168 -10.12 -12.08 3.53
N MET A 169 -8.84 -12.18 3.83
CA MET A 169 -8.33 -12.06 5.21
C MET A 169 -8.55 -10.66 5.77
N LEU A 170 -8.51 -9.63 4.92
CA LEU A 170 -8.87 -8.25 5.25
C LEU A 170 -10.39 -8.03 5.32
N ASN A 171 -11.20 -9.08 5.12
CA ASN A 171 -12.65 -9.06 5.19
C ASN A 171 -13.34 -8.15 4.14
N PHE A 172 -12.67 -7.85 3.02
CA PHE A 172 -13.29 -7.12 1.93
C PHE A 172 -14.32 -7.99 1.18
N GLN A 173 -15.52 -7.45 1.00
CA GLN A 173 -16.60 -8.11 0.27
C GLN A 173 -16.52 -7.81 -1.23
N VAL A 174 -15.61 -8.48 -1.94
CA VAL A 174 -15.44 -8.31 -3.40
C VAL A 174 -15.66 -9.61 -4.15
N LYS A 175 -16.44 -9.54 -5.24
CA LYS A 175 -16.66 -10.68 -6.14
C LYS A 175 -15.43 -10.91 -7.01
N GLN A 176 -15.15 -12.17 -7.33
CA GLN A 176 -13.97 -12.57 -8.12
C GLN A 176 -13.78 -11.77 -9.42
N PRO A 177 -14.79 -11.54 -10.27
CA PRO A 177 -14.59 -10.81 -11.53
C PRO A 177 -14.14 -9.36 -11.30
N ILE A 178 -14.64 -8.71 -10.24
CA ILE A 178 -14.26 -7.34 -9.87
C ILE A 178 -12.83 -7.32 -9.35
N LEU A 179 -12.46 -8.27 -8.49
CA LEU A 179 -11.09 -8.37 -8.00
C LEU A 179 -10.08 -8.61 -9.13
N MET A 180 -10.41 -9.48 -10.09
CA MET A 180 -9.56 -9.72 -11.26
C MET A 180 -9.42 -8.46 -12.13
N ALA A 181 -10.48 -7.68 -12.30
CA ALA A 181 -10.41 -6.40 -13.01
C ALA A 181 -9.53 -5.37 -12.27
N LEU A 182 -9.58 -5.32 -10.93
CA LEU A 182 -8.70 -4.47 -10.13
C LEU A 182 -7.24 -4.90 -10.25
N ILE A 183 -6.96 -6.19 -10.21
CA ILE A 183 -5.61 -6.72 -10.43
C ILE A 183 -5.11 -6.31 -11.82
N GLN A 184 -5.88 -6.54 -12.89
CA GLN A 184 -5.49 -6.13 -14.25
C GLN A 184 -5.28 -4.62 -14.40
N LYS A 185 -6.02 -3.81 -13.64
CA LYS A 185 -5.89 -2.35 -13.66
C LYS A 185 -4.59 -1.88 -13.02
N TYR A 186 -4.16 -2.49 -11.92
CA TYR A 186 -3.00 -2.02 -11.15
C TYR A 186 -1.71 -2.79 -11.46
N ASP A 187 -1.76 -4.10 -11.71
CA ASP A 187 -0.64 -4.93 -12.18
C ASP A 187 -0.45 -4.73 -13.70
N THR A 188 0.12 -3.58 -14.05
CA THR A 188 0.26 -3.12 -15.43
C THR A 188 1.36 -3.84 -16.22
N ASP A 189 2.33 -4.43 -15.52
CA ASP A 189 3.42 -5.17 -16.12
C ASP A 189 3.16 -6.69 -16.20
N HIS A 190 2.07 -7.15 -15.56
CA HIS A 190 1.61 -8.54 -15.53
C HIS A 190 2.63 -9.51 -14.93
N ARG A 191 3.48 -9.03 -14.02
CA ARG A 191 4.49 -9.85 -13.31
C ARG A 191 4.01 -10.29 -11.93
N GLY A 192 2.81 -9.89 -11.54
CA GLY A 192 2.21 -10.19 -10.25
C GLY A 192 2.21 -8.95 -9.36
N VAL A 193 1.20 -8.86 -8.50
CA VAL A 193 0.85 -7.67 -7.74
C VAL A 193 1.92 -7.32 -6.71
N GLU A 194 2.61 -6.21 -6.92
CA GLU A 194 3.55 -5.64 -5.95
C GLU A 194 2.81 -4.96 -4.79
N PHE A 195 3.54 -4.60 -3.72
CA PHE A 195 2.89 -4.07 -2.51
C PHE A 195 2.13 -2.76 -2.76
N GLY A 196 2.64 -1.79 -3.54
CA GLY A 196 1.89 -0.55 -3.81
C GLY A 196 0.71 -0.75 -4.77
N GLU A 197 0.77 -1.76 -5.63
CA GLU A 197 -0.38 -2.17 -6.44
C GLU A 197 -1.45 -2.81 -5.56
N PHE A 198 -1.04 -3.65 -4.59
CA PHE A 198 -1.94 -4.19 -3.57
C PHE A 198 -2.55 -3.10 -2.69
N LEU A 199 -1.77 -2.11 -2.25
CA LEU A 199 -2.28 -0.92 -1.56
C LEU A 199 -3.30 -0.19 -2.42
N SER A 200 -3.09 -0.09 -3.73
CA SER A 200 -4.04 0.54 -4.65
C SER A 200 -5.38 -0.20 -4.74
N ILE A 201 -5.34 -1.54 -4.78
CA ILE A 201 -6.53 -2.39 -4.70
C ILE A 201 -7.26 -2.15 -3.37
N CYS A 202 -6.54 -2.18 -2.25
CA CYS A 202 -7.14 -1.99 -0.92
C CYS A 202 -7.72 -0.58 -0.73
N SER A 203 -7.03 0.45 -1.22
CA SER A 203 -7.51 1.84 -1.17
C SER A 203 -8.82 2.02 -1.94
N TYR A 204 -8.95 1.37 -3.10
CA TYR A 204 -10.20 1.35 -3.87
C TYR A 204 -11.33 0.63 -3.13
N LEU A 205 -11.04 -0.49 -2.47
CA LEU A 205 -12.05 -1.23 -1.72
C LEU A 205 -12.52 -0.45 -0.49
N LEU A 206 -11.59 0.17 0.25
CA LEU A 206 -11.91 1.00 1.41
C LEU A 206 -12.81 2.19 1.05
N ILE A 207 -12.52 2.91 -0.04
CA ILE A 207 -13.36 4.04 -0.43
C ILE A 207 -14.76 3.58 -0.84
N VAL A 208 -14.89 2.40 -1.45
CA VAL A 208 -16.20 1.80 -1.76
C VAL A 208 -16.95 1.46 -0.48
N ASP A 209 -16.29 0.86 0.52
CA ASP A 209 -16.91 0.57 1.81
C ASP A 209 -17.38 1.87 2.50
N LYS A 210 -16.57 2.95 2.48
CA LYS A 210 -16.96 4.26 3.06
C LYS A 210 -18.20 4.84 2.37
N LEU A 211 -18.27 4.71 1.05
CA LEU A 211 -19.43 5.14 0.28
C LEU A 211 -20.66 4.29 0.60
N MET A 212 -20.52 2.98 0.77
CA MET A 212 -21.63 2.11 1.16
C MET A 212 -22.15 2.47 2.55
N GLU A 213 -21.28 2.72 3.53
CA GLU A 213 -21.72 3.18 4.85
C GLU A 213 -22.44 4.54 4.78
N LYS A 214 -21.96 5.45 3.94
CA LYS A 214 -22.55 6.78 3.77
C LYS A 214 -23.92 6.73 3.08
N PHE A 215 -24.09 5.88 2.07
CA PHE A 215 -25.25 5.89 1.18
C PHE A 215 -26.21 4.70 1.37
N ASP A 216 -25.81 3.65 2.10
CA ASP A 216 -26.61 2.49 2.48
C ASP A 216 -26.57 2.25 4.01
N PRO A 217 -27.08 3.19 4.83
CA PRO A 217 -27.02 3.09 6.30
C PRO A 217 -27.82 1.91 6.90
N ARG A 218 -28.58 1.19 6.06
CA ARG A 218 -29.34 0.00 6.45
C ARG A 218 -28.62 -1.30 6.12
N ASP A 219 -27.40 -1.22 5.58
CA ASP A 219 -26.58 -2.37 5.16
C ASP A 219 -27.37 -3.36 4.28
N SER A 220 -28.09 -2.82 3.29
CA SER A 220 -28.88 -3.61 2.34
C SER A 220 -28.03 -4.20 1.21
N GLY A 221 -26.77 -3.75 1.09
CA GLY A 221 -25.85 -4.01 0.00
C GLY A 221 -26.23 -3.29 -1.30
N LYS A 222 -27.08 -2.25 -1.23
CA LYS A 222 -27.65 -1.58 -2.41
C LYS A 222 -27.88 -0.09 -2.16
N ILE A 223 -27.45 0.73 -3.13
CA ILE A 223 -27.74 2.16 -3.20
C ILE A 223 -28.66 2.45 -4.39
N THR A 224 -29.60 3.38 -4.23
CA THR A 224 -30.41 3.93 -5.33
C THR A 224 -29.93 5.35 -5.58
N LEU A 225 -29.50 5.62 -6.80
CA LEU A 225 -28.90 6.90 -7.18
C LEU A 225 -29.68 7.48 -8.36
N ASP A 226 -29.97 8.77 -8.30
CA ASP A 226 -30.34 9.52 -9.49
C ASP A 226 -29.08 9.93 -10.30
N LYS A 227 -29.27 10.69 -11.37
CA LYS A 227 -28.16 11.15 -12.21
C LYS A 227 -27.19 12.07 -11.46
N ASN A 228 -27.71 12.98 -10.65
CA ASN A 228 -26.88 13.94 -9.90
C ASN A 228 -26.13 13.20 -8.78
N ASP A 229 -26.78 12.24 -8.12
CA ASP A 229 -26.15 11.39 -7.11
C ASP A 229 -25.00 10.59 -7.71
N LEU A 230 -25.19 10.02 -8.91
CA LEU A 230 -24.14 9.29 -9.61
C LEU A 230 -22.95 10.19 -9.99
N GLN A 231 -23.23 11.44 -10.40
CA GLN A 231 -22.18 12.43 -10.67
C GLN A 231 -21.42 12.80 -9.39
N ALA A 232 -22.13 13.05 -8.29
CA ALA A 232 -21.53 13.36 -6.99
C ALA A 232 -20.69 12.20 -6.46
N LEU A 233 -21.16 10.95 -6.61
CA LEU A 233 -20.42 9.75 -6.25
C LEU A 233 -19.13 9.63 -7.07
N GLY A 234 -19.18 9.95 -8.38
CA GLY A 234 -18.00 9.96 -9.25
C GLY A 234 -16.87 10.87 -8.77
N LEU A 235 -17.20 12.00 -8.13
CA LEU A 235 -16.20 12.95 -7.60
C LEU A 235 -15.33 12.38 -6.48
N TRP A 236 -15.79 11.31 -5.81
CA TRP A 236 -14.98 10.65 -4.78
C TRP A 236 -13.73 9.97 -5.37
N PHE A 237 -13.79 9.56 -6.64
CA PHE A 237 -12.73 8.83 -7.34
C PHE A 237 -11.80 9.72 -8.17
N LEU A 238 -12.09 11.02 -8.26
CA LEU A 238 -11.25 12.04 -8.88
C LEU A 238 -10.23 12.62 -7.89
#